data_AF-A0A3N5SRW7-F1
#
_entry.id   AF-A0A3N5SRW7-F1
#
_cell.length_a   1.000
_cell.length_b   1.000
_cell.length_c   1.000
_cell.angle_alpha   90.00
_cell.angle_beta   90.00
_cell.angle_gamma   90.00
#
_symmetry.space_group_name_H-M   'P 1'
#
loop_
_entity.id
_entity.type
_entity.pdbx_description
1 polymer ?
#
loop_
_entity_poly.entity_id
_entity_poly.type
_entity_poly.pdbx_seq_one_letter_code
_entity_poly.pdbx_strand_id
1 'polypeptide(L)'
;MLSLEITLFAIGLAGAMVVAVLFPILESRSDPDDERRPAPLGGTAQQNRALELLWSERLRVLRAIRDLDFDYDMGKLIDETYAAQRVYLIRVYAAMVARMDELQDEVNAQQARIDAAVAAFRQARHPS
;
A
#
# COMPACT_ATOMS: atom_id res chain seq x y z
N MET A 1 -29.10 46.62 -5.00
CA MET A 1 -27.85 46.31 -4.25
C MET A 1 -27.95 45.00 -3.47
N LEU A 2 -29.10 44.67 -2.85
CA LEU A 2 -29.33 43.38 -2.17
C LEU A 2 -29.11 42.10 -3.02
N SER A 3 -29.31 42.17 -4.34
CA SER A 3 -29.21 41.01 -5.23
C SER A 3 -27.77 40.53 -5.50
N LEU A 4 -26.79 41.44 -5.49
CA LEU A 4 -25.39 41.09 -5.74
C LEU A 4 -24.79 40.32 -4.56
N GLU A 5 -25.10 40.75 -3.34
CA GLU A 5 -24.63 40.11 -2.10
C GLU A 5 -25.20 38.70 -1.97
N ILE A 6 -26.49 38.50 -2.25
CA ILE A 6 -27.12 37.18 -2.23
C ILE A 6 -26.47 36.24 -3.25
N THR A 7 -26.09 36.75 -4.42
CA THR A 7 -25.44 35.94 -5.48
C THR A 7 -24.03 35.52 -5.06
N LEU A 8 -23.26 36.41 -4.42
CA LEU A 8 -21.94 36.09 -3.90
C LEU A 8 -22.00 35.08 -2.75
N PHE A 9 -22.98 35.21 -1.85
CA PHE A 9 -23.23 34.23 -0.79
C PHE A 9 -23.63 32.87 -1.36
N ALA A 10 -24.49 32.84 -2.39
CA ALA A 10 -24.90 31.59 -3.03
C ALA A 10 -23.73 30.85 -3.69
N ILE A 11 -22.83 31.57 -4.36
CA ILE A 11 -21.61 30.99 -4.97
C ILE A 11 -20.66 30.48 -3.88
N GLY A 12 -20.46 31.24 -2.80
CA GLY A 12 -19.64 30.82 -1.68
C GLY A 12 -20.17 29.56 -1.00
N LEU A 13 -21.48 29.45 -0.82
CA LEU A 13 -22.14 28.31 -0.20
C LEU A 13 -22.11 27.07 -1.11
N ALA A 14 -22.28 27.26 -2.42
CA ALA A 14 -22.10 26.18 -3.40
C ALA A 14 -20.65 25.67 -3.43
N GLY A 15 -19.66 26.57 -3.39
CA GLY A 15 -18.25 26.20 -3.29
C GLY A 15 -17.93 25.45 -2.00
N ALA A 16 -18.44 25.93 -0.86
CA ALA A 16 -18.28 25.26 0.43
C ALA A 16 -18.96 23.88 0.47
N MET A 17 -20.11 23.72 -0.20
CA MET A 17 -20.80 22.43 -0.32
C MET A 17 -20.02 21.45 -1.21
N VAL A 18 -19.46 21.92 -2.33
CA VAL A 18 -18.57 21.12 -3.19
C VAL A 18 -17.33 20.67 -2.43
N VAL A 19 -16.70 21.57 -1.67
CA VAL A 19 -15.58 21.22 -0.77
C VAL A 19 -16.04 20.26 0.32
N ALA A 20 -17.17 20.49 0.99
CA ALA A 20 -17.67 19.59 2.04
C ALA A 20 -18.06 18.19 1.55
N VAL A 21 -18.41 18.04 0.26
CA VAL A 21 -18.71 16.75 -0.37
C VAL A 21 -17.44 16.08 -0.92
N LEU A 22 -16.49 16.84 -1.47
CA LEU A 22 -15.21 16.31 -1.97
C LEU A 22 -14.21 16.00 -0.85
N PHE A 23 -14.19 16.80 0.21
CA PHE A 23 -13.31 16.66 1.36
C PHE A 23 -13.38 15.27 2.01
N PRO A 24 -14.56 14.68 2.32
CA PRO A 24 -14.63 13.32 2.86
C PRO A 24 -14.26 12.21 1.86
N ILE A 25 -14.29 12.49 0.54
CA ILE A 25 -13.82 11.54 -0.49
C ILE A 25 -12.29 11.55 -0.59
N LEU A 26 -11.65 12.71 -0.43
CA LEU A 26 -10.19 12.83 -0.27
C LEU A 26 -9.73 12.30 1.09
N GLU A 27 -10.55 12.48 2.13
CA GLU A 27 -10.29 12.04 3.49
C GLU A 27 -10.84 10.64 3.78
N SER A 28 -11.13 9.85 2.73
CA SER A 28 -11.12 8.39 2.84
C SER A 28 -9.68 7.93 3.11
N ARG A 29 -9.22 8.26 4.34
CA ARG A 29 -8.53 7.37 5.25
C ARG A 29 -9.41 6.13 5.46
N SER A 30 -9.69 5.40 4.38
CA SER A 30 -9.50 3.97 4.41
C SER A 30 -8.14 3.80 5.04
N ASP A 31 -8.11 3.40 6.30
CA ASP A 31 -6.92 2.88 6.96
C ASP A 31 -6.32 1.88 5.96
N PRO A 32 -5.25 2.24 5.23
CA PRO A 32 -4.75 1.40 4.14
C PRO A 32 -4.03 0.18 4.71
N ASP A 33 -3.94 0.07 6.04
CA ASP A 33 -3.38 -1.06 6.75
C ASP A 33 -4.27 -2.32 6.66
N ASP A 34 -5.53 -2.21 6.22
CA ASP A 34 -6.45 -3.36 6.07
C ASP A 34 -6.48 -3.94 4.65
N GLU A 35 -5.75 -3.32 3.70
CA GLU A 35 -5.53 -3.92 2.38
C GLU A 35 -4.52 -5.07 2.50
N ARG A 36 -5.04 -6.21 2.97
CA ARG A 36 -4.40 -7.54 2.98
C ARG A 36 -3.00 -7.57 3.57
N ARG A 37 -2.87 -7.27 4.87
CA ARG A 37 -1.73 -7.81 5.61
C ARG A 37 -1.66 -9.32 5.34
N PRO A 38 -0.51 -9.87 4.92
CA PRO A 38 -0.40 -11.31 4.76
C PRO A 38 -0.73 -11.94 6.12
N ALA A 39 -1.72 -12.84 6.15
CA ALA A 39 -2.00 -13.64 7.33
C ALA A 39 -0.68 -14.29 7.81
N PRO A 40 -0.48 -14.49 9.12
CA PRO A 40 0.76 -15.06 9.63
C PRO A 40 1.05 -16.35 8.90
N LEU A 41 2.09 -16.31 8.06
CA LEU A 41 2.52 -17.45 7.28
C LEU A 41 3.26 -18.41 8.21
N GLY A 42 3.31 -19.69 7.83
CA GLY A 42 3.99 -20.75 8.59
C GLY A 42 5.51 -20.57 8.78
N GLY A 43 6.04 -19.39 8.50
CA GLY A 43 7.42 -18.99 8.75
C GLY A 43 7.70 -18.60 10.20
N THR A 44 8.97 -18.31 10.47
CA THR A 44 9.43 -17.82 11.78
C THR A 44 8.87 -16.45 12.11
N ALA A 45 8.77 -16.11 13.40
CA ALA A 45 8.38 -14.78 13.85
C ALA A 45 9.27 -13.65 13.30
N GLN A 46 10.53 -13.95 12.95
CA GLN A 46 11.41 -12.98 12.30
C GLN A 46 11.03 -12.74 10.84
N GLN A 47 10.77 -13.80 10.06
CA GLN A 47 10.34 -13.69 8.67
C GLN A 47 8.99 -12.98 8.56
N ASN A 48 8.04 -13.31 9.44
CA ASN A 48 6.73 -12.66 9.45
C ASN A 48 6.85 -11.16 9.76
N ARG A 49 7.70 -10.77 10.73
CA ARG A 49 7.98 -9.34 10.99
C ARG A 49 8.68 -8.64 9.82
N ALA A 50 9.58 -9.33 9.13
CA ALA A 50 10.25 -8.78 7.96
C ALA A 50 9.28 -8.55 6.79
N LEU A 51 8.35 -9.49 6.55
CA LEU A 51 7.27 -9.34 5.57
C LEU A 51 6.33 -8.18 5.93
N GLU A 52 5.94 -8.07 7.21
CA GLU A 52 5.09 -6.98 7.68
C GLU A 52 5.75 -5.61 7.49
N LEU A 53 7.05 -5.50 7.83
CA LEU A 53 7.81 -4.28 7.60
C LEU A 53 7.85 -3.93 6.11
N LEU A 54 8.18 -4.89 5.24
CA LEU A 54 8.22 -4.68 3.79
C LEU A 54 6.84 -4.27 3.24
N TRP A 55 5.76 -4.83 3.76
CA TRP A 55 4.39 -4.42 3.39
C TRP A 55 4.12 -2.96 3.74
N SER A 56 4.51 -2.54 4.96
CA SER A 56 4.33 -1.16 5.39
C SER A 56 5.13 -0.17 4.54
N GLU A 57 6.38 -0.52 4.18
CA GLU A 57 7.22 0.32 3.33
C GLU A 57 6.68 0.38 1.89
N ARG A 58 6.17 -0.73 1.36
CA ARG A 58 5.50 -0.76 0.06
C ARG A 58 4.33 0.23 0.01
N LEU A 59 3.50 0.26 1.05
CA LEU A 59 2.39 1.20 1.15
C LEU A 59 2.86 2.66 1.25
N ARG A 60 3.96 2.92 1.97
CA ARG A 60 4.58 4.26 2.00
C ARG A 60 5.04 4.71 0.62
N VAL A 61 5.72 3.84 -0.14
CA VAL A 61 6.20 4.17 -1.50
C VAL A 61 5.03 4.42 -2.45
N LEU A 62 3.97 3.61 -2.39
CA LEU A 62 2.76 3.83 -3.18
C LEU A 62 2.10 5.17 -2.88
N ARG A 63 2.09 5.59 -1.61
CA ARG A 63 1.61 6.92 -1.21
C ARG A 63 2.49 8.01 -1.79
N ALA A 64 3.81 7.88 -1.72
CA ALA A 64 4.73 8.83 -2.31
C ALA A 64 4.56 8.97 -3.83
N ILE A 65 4.31 7.87 -4.55
CA ILE A 65 4.01 7.91 -6.00
C ILE A 65 2.73 8.70 -6.26
N ARG A 66 1.67 8.44 -5.49
CA ARG A 66 0.39 9.14 -5.63
C ARG A 66 0.53 10.64 -5.36
N ASP A 67 1.23 11.00 -4.30
CA ASP A 67 1.44 12.40 -3.92
C ASP A 67 2.28 13.12 -4.99
N LEU A 68 3.28 12.44 -5.56
CA LEU A 68 4.07 12.96 -6.68
C LEU A 68 3.22 13.18 -7.94
N ASP A 69 2.38 12.21 -8.31
CA ASP A 69 1.46 12.32 -9.45
C ASP A 69 0.48 13.49 -9.24
N PHE A 70 -0.06 13.66 -8.03
CA PHE A 70 -0.93 14.78 -7.68
C PHE A 70 -0.21 16.13 -7.79
N ASP A 71 1.01 16.24 -7.27
CA ASP A 71 1.77 17.50 -7.34
C ASP A 71 2.11 17.90 -8.79
N TYR A 72 2.35 16.91 -9.66
CA TYR A 72 2.55 17.14 -11.08
C TYR A 72 1.27 17.62 -11.77
N ASP A 73 0.13 16.95 -11.53
CA ASP A 73 -1.18 17.34 -12.08
C ASP A 73 -1.59 18.77 -11.64
N MET A 74 -1.15 19.20 -10.45
CA MET A 74 -1.35 20.56 -9.94
C MET A 74 -0.35 21.58 -10.49
N GLY A 75 0.55 21.18 -11.38
CA GLY A 75 1.56 22.05 -11.99
C GLY A 75 2.65 22.53 -11.04
N LYS A 76 2.84 21.87 -9.88
CA LYS A 76 3.89 22.22 -8.90
C LYS A 76 5.27 21.73 -9.33
N LEU A 77 5.33 20.81 -10.30
CA LEU A 77 6.54 20.15 -10.77
C LEU A 77 6.67 20.35 -12.27
N ILE A 78 7.92 20.50 -12.72
CA ILE A 78 8.27 20.47 -14.14
C ILE A 78 8.49 19.01 -14.61
N ASP A 79 8.27 18.76 -15.90
CA ASP A 79 8.30 17.44 -16.52
C ASP A 79 9.56 16.63 -16.19
N GLU A 80 10.75 17.24 -16.28
CA GLU A 80 12.01 16.54 -16.05
C GLU A 80 12.14 16.07 -14.59
N THR A 81 11.72 16.92 -13.65
CA THR A 81 11.78 16.63 -12.21
C THR A 81 10.78 15.54 -11.84
N TYR A 82 9.56 15.63 -12.37
CA TYR A 82 8.52 14.62 -12.18
C TYR A 82 8.95 13.25 -12.72
N ALA A 83 9.38 13.20 -13.98
CA ALA A 83 9.76 11.95 -14.64
C ALA A 83 10.92 11.24 -13.90
N ALA A 84 11.93 11.99 -13.48
CA ALA A 84 13.06 11.44 -12.73
C ALA A 84 12.62 10.83 -11.38
N GLN A 85 11.82 11.56 -10.61
CA GLN A 85 11.32 11.08 -9.31
C GLN A 85 10.39 9.88 -9.45
N ARG A 86 9.51 9.90 -10.45
CA ARG A 86 8.54 8.83 -10.68
C ARG A 86 9.23 7.52 -11.06
N VAL A 87 10.21 7.57 -11.95
CA VAL A 87 11.02 6.40 -12.32
C VAL A 87 11.75 5.84 -11.11
N TYR A 88 12.34 6.71 -10.27
CA TYR A 88 13.01 6.28 -9.04
C TYR A 88 12.04 5.54 -8.10
N LEU A 89 10.88 6.13 -7.79
CA LEU A 89 9.91 5.52 -6.87
C LEU A 89 9.37 4.18 -7.40
N ILE A 90 9.11 4.08 -8.71
CA ILE A 90 8.68 2.82 -9.35
C ILE A 90 9.75 1.74 -9.20
N ARG A 91 11.03 2.08 -9.38
CA ARG A 91 12.14 1.11 -9.19
C ARG A 91 12.24 0.65 -7.74
N VAL A 92 12.09 1.56 -6.79
CA VAL A 92 12.08 1.22 -5.35
C VAL A 92 10.92 0.28 -5.05
N TYR A 93 9.71 0.59 -5.54
CA TYR A 93 8.54 -0.28 -5.39
C TYR A 93 8.77 -1.68 -5.97
N ALA A 94 9.30 -1.77 -7.19
CA ALA A 94 9.59 -3.04 -7.85
C ALA A 94 10.60 -3.89 -7.06
N ALA A 95 11.66 -3.26 -6.54
CA ALA A 95 12.65 -3.94 -5.71
C ALA A 95 12.05 -4.47 -4.39
N MET A 96 11.15 -3.70 -3.76
CA MET A 96 10.44 -4.15 -2.55
C MET A 96 9.55 -5.35 -2.82
N VAL A 97 8.76 -5.33 -3.89
CA VAL A 97 7.88 -6.44 -4.27
C VAL A 97 8.69 -7.71 -4.56
N ALA A 98 9.78 -7.60 -5.32
CA ALA A 98 10.67 -8.73 -5.58
C ALA A 98 11.23 -9.33 -4.28
N ARG A 99 11.63 -8.49 -3.33
CA ARG A 99 12.14 -8.96 -2.03
C ARG A 99 11.07 -9.65 -1.19
N MET A 100 9.83 -9.17 -1.27
CA MET A 100 8.68 -9.81 -0.61
C MET A 100 8.42 -11.19 -1.19
N ASP A 101 8.44 -11.33 -2.52
CA ASP A 101 8.25 -12.60 -3.22
C ASP A 101 9.35 -13.62 -2.84
N GLU A 102 10.61 -13.20 -2.82
CA GLU A 102 11.74 -14.06 -2.38
C GLU A 102 11.53 -14.59 -0.95
N LEU A 103 11.20 -13.69 -0.02
CA LEU A 103 11.01 -14.05 1.39
C LEU A 103 9.79 -14.96 1.58
N GLN A 104 8.75 -14.73 0.79
CA GLN A 104 7.54 -15.55 0.74
C GLN A 104 7.84 -16.96 0.23
N ASP A 105 8.69 -17.10 -0.79
CA ASP A 105 9.14 -18.39 -1.30
C ASP A 105 10.03 -19.14 -0.30
N GLU A 106 10.91 -18.43 0.42
CA GLU A 106 11.70 -19.02 1.51
C GLU A 106 10.81 -19.61 2.60
N VAL A 107 9.76 -18.90 3.01
CA VAL A 107 8.79 -19.36 4.00
C VAL A 107 8.04 -20.59 3.50
N ASN A 108 7.56 -20.58 2.26
CA ASN A 108 6.85 -21.71 1.66
C ASN A 108 7.73 -22.96 1.57
N ALA A 109 9.00 -22.81 1.18
CA ALA A 109 9.95 -23.91 1.10
C ALA A 109 10.26 -24.51 2.47
N GLN A 110 10.35 -23.69 3.53
CA GLN A 110 10.53 -24.16 4.89
C GLN A 110 9.30 -24.94 5.38
N GLN A 111 8.10 -24.42 5.14
CA GLN A 111 6.86 -25.10 5.51
C GLN A 111 6.75 -26.48 4.84
N ALA A 112 7.04 -26.58 3.54
CA ALA A 112 7.02 -27.84 2.81
C ALA A 112 7.98 -28.89 3.40
N ARG A 113 9.16 -28.47 3.89
CA ARG A 113 10.11 -29.37 4.57
C ARG A 113 9.57 -29.87 5.90
N ILE A 114 8.92 -28.99 6.67
CA ILE A 114 8.28 -29.34 7.95
C ILE A 114 7.17 -30.36 7.70
N ASP A 115 6.30 -30.11 6.72
CA ASP A 115 5.17 -30.99 6.40
C ASP A 115 5.65 -32.38 5.95
N ALA A 116 6.70 -32.44 5.13
CA ALA A 116 7.33 -33.69 4.71
C ALA A 116 7.91 -34.46 5.91
N ALA A 117 8.60 -33.78 6.83
CA ALA A 117 9.15 -34.41 8.03
C ALA A 117 8.04 -34.95 8.96
N VAL A 118 6.95 -34.20 9.13
CA VAL A 118 5.79 -34.63 9.91
C VAL A 118 5.09 -35.83 9.27
N ALA A 119 4.97 -35.86 7.94
CA ALA A 119 4.40 -37.00 7.22
C ALA A 119 5.24 -38.27 7.39
N ALA A 120 6.57 -38.15 7.25
CA ALA A 120 7.50 -39.27 7.47
C ALA A 120 7.43 -39.80 8.91
N PHE A 121 7.38 -38.89 9.91
CA PHE A 121 7.21 -39.28 11.31
C PHE A 121 5.89 -40.01 11.57
N ARG A 122 4.79 -39.56 10.95
CA ARG A 122 3.48 -40.20 11.07
C ARG A 122 3.49 -41.62 10.48
N GLN A 123 4.12 -41.82 9.34
CA GLN A 123 4.26 -43.14 8.71
C GLN A 123 5.11 -44.09 9.56
N ALA A 124 6.24 -43.61 10.10
CA ALA A 124 7.11 -44.41 10.98
C ALA A 124 6.42 -44.84 12.29
N ARG A 125 5.48 -44.04 12.81
CA ARG A 125 4.74 -44.32 14.04
C ARG A 125 3.57 -45.29 13.85
N HIS A 126 3.03 -45.41 12.64
CA HIS A 126 1.93 -46.32 12.30
C HIS A 126 2.34 -47.33 11.22
N PRO A 127 3.29 -48.24 11.49
CA PRO A 127 3.56 -49.35 10.59
C PRO A 127 2.33 -50.29 10.60
N SER A 128 1.74 -50.51 9.43
CA SER A 128 0.66 -51.50 9.24
C SER A 128 1.26 -52.90 9.13
#